data_AF-A0A7C9HRW6-F1
#
_entry.id   AF-A0A7C9HRW6-F1
#
_cell.length_a   1.000
_cell.length_b   1.000
_cell.length_c   1.000
_cell.angle_alpha   90.00
_cell.angle_beta   90.00
_cell.angle_gamma   90.00
#
_symmetry.space_group_name_H-M   'P 1'
#
loop_
_entity.id
_entity.type
_entity.pdbx_description
1 polymer ?
#
loop_
_entity_poly.entity_id
_entity_poly.type
_entity_poly.pdbx_seq_one_letter_code
_entity_poly.pdbx_strand_id
1 'polypeptide(L)'
;MLQEYQGYVLAYRLRRAVGGRVAPPGDQLTLAGYAAVRLERQDLARRLVREGLDAVWMRRLDSLSDQLMFGFWLNPAEVAAFLRAAIREGSHPALGEPAAFAALLTPGERARLGEAGVAQVCAHHLACFALAAPMLDPDGLNTAWQRVEATRPPLFLDELSG
;
A
#
# COMPACT_ATOMS: atom_id res chain seq x y z
N MET A 1 -1.88 -2.07 -13.26
CA MET A 1 -1.24 -0.74 -13.11
C MET A 1 -2.14 0.21 -12.33
N LEU A 2 -3.39 0.48 -12.75
CA LEU A 2 -4.29 1.38 -11.99
C LEU A 2 -4.60 0.93 -10.56
N GLN A 3 -4.89 -0.35 -10.34
CA GLN A 3 -5.09 -0.90 -8.97
C GLN A 3 -3.81 -0.82 -8.13
N GLU A 4 -2.65 -1.00 -8.76
CA GLU A 4 -1.34 -0.88 -8.11
C GLU A 4 -1.11 0.57 -7.65
N TYR A 5 -1.39 1.54 -8.52
CA TYR A 5 -1.33 2.96 -8.19
C TYR A 5 -2.33 3.35 -7.09
N GLN A 6 -3.54 2.80 -7.10
CA GLN A 6 -4.51 2.97 -6.02
C GLN A 6 -4.01 2.44 -4.67
N GLY A 7 -3.37 1.27 -4.69
CA GLY A 7 -2.68 0.73 -3.52
C GLY A 7 -1.57 1.66 -3.03
N TYR A 8 -0.75 2.20 -3.95
CA TYR A 8 0.28 3.20 -3.62
C TYR A 8 -0.31 4.45 -2.96
N VAL A 9 -1.34 5.06 -3.54
CA VAL A 9 -1.95 6.30 -3.00
C VAL A 9 -2.48 6.07 -1.59
N LEU A 10 -3.18 4.96 -1.35
CA LEU A 10 -3.66 4.64 0.00
C LEU A 10 -2.52 4.37 0.98
N ALA A 11 -1.48 3.64 0.57
CA ALA A 11 -0.31 3.40 1.40
C ALA A 11 0.39 4.71 1.77
N TYR A 12 0.52 5.62 0.80
CA TYR A 12 1.10 6.95 0.99
C TYR A 12 0.29 7.77 1.99
N ARG A 13 -1.03 7.88 1.78
CA ARG A 13 -1.92 8.65 2.66
C ARG A 13 -1.94 8.09 4.08
N LEU A 14 -1.97 6.77 4.22
CA LEU A 14 -1.89 6.11 5.52
C LEU A 14 -0.57 6.42 6.23
N ARG A 15 0.56 6.19 5.56
CA ARG A 15 1.90 6.45 6.11
C ARG A 15 2.06 7.93 6.49
N ARG A 16 1.51 8.83 5.67
CA ARG A 16 1.49 10.26 5.95
C ARG A 16 0.64 10.61 7.17
N ALA A 17 -0.51 9.96 7.34
CA ALA A 17 -1.40 10.16 8.49
C ALA A 17 -0.80 9.63 9.80
N VAL A 18 -0.12 8.47 9.76
CA VAL A 18 0.64 7.95 10.91
C VAL A 18 1.80 8.88 11.26
N GLY A 19 2.49 9.44 10.26
CA GLY A 19 3.57 10.38 10.48
C GLY A 19 4.86 9.71 10.99
N GLY A 20 5.71 10.49 11.66
CA GLY A 20 6.95 10.00 12.25
C GLY A 20 7.90 9.36 11.24
N ARG A 21 8.57 8.28 11.64
CA ARG A 21 9.53 7.55 10.79
C ARG A 21 8.93 6.77 9.63
N VAL A 22 7.62 6.52 9.63
CA VAL A 22 6.95 5.83 8.52
C VAL A 22 6.44 6.77 7.45
N ALA A 23 6.44 8.09 7.72
CA ALA A 23 6.01 9.11 6.77
C ALA A 23 6.86 9.03 5.49
N PRO A 24 6.24 9.03 4.30
CA PRO A 24 6.99 8.99 3.05
C PRO A 24 7.82 10.27 2.87
N PRO A 25 9.04 10.17 2.33
CA PRO A 25 9.82 11.34 1.98
C PRO A 25 9.25 11.99 0.71
N GLY A 26 9.01 13.30 0.77
CA GLY A 26 8.51 14.09 -0.37
C GLY A 26 7.01 13.95 -0.62
N ASP A 27 6.59 14.45 -1.77
CA ASP A 27 5.19 14.51 -2.18
C ASP A 27 4.70 13.19 -2.80
N GLN A 28 3.37 13.01 -2.80
CA GLN A 28 2.72 11.89 -3.47
C GLN A 28 3.00 11.95 -4.98
N LEU A 29 3.43 10.85 -5.58
CA LEU A 29 3.56 10.74 -7.03
C LEU A 29 2.17 10.83 -7.68
N THR A 30 2.11 11.51 -8.83
CA THR A 30 0.98 11.42 -9.77
C THR A 30 0.98 10.05 -10.46
N LEU A 31 -0.10 9.70 -11.16
CA LEU A 31 -0.17 8.46 -11.94
C LEU A 31 0.96 8.37 -12.97
N ALA A 32 1.24 9.47 -13.66
CA ALA A 32 2.32 9.53 -14.63
C ALA A 32 3.70 9.37 -13.96
N GLY A 33 3.92 10.03 -12.81
CA GLY A 33 5.15 9.88 -12.03
C GLY A 33 5.34 8.45 -11.52
N TYR A 34 4.28 7.85 -10.97
CA TYR A 34 4.28 6.46 -10.53
C TYR A 34 4.60 5.51 -11.69
N ALA A 35 3.97 5.70 -12.85
CA ALA A 35 4.22 4.89 -14.04
C ALA A 35 5.69 4.99 -14.50
N ALA A 36 6.27 6.18 -14.50
CA ALA A 36 7.67 6.40 -14.88
C ALA A 36 8.63 5.67 -13.92
N VAL A 37 8.47 5.85 -12.61
CA VAL A 37 9.29 5.19 -11.58
C VAL A 37 9.12 3.67 -11.63
N ARG A 38 7.90 3.19 -11.89
CA ARG A 38 7.61 1.76 -12.06
C ARG A 38 8.33 1.16 -13.27
N LEU A 39 8.37 1.86 -14.40
CA LEU A 39 9.10 1.42 -15.59
C LEU A 39 10.61 1.36 -15.29
N GLU A 40 11.17 2.38 -14.64
CA GLU A 40 12.58 2.38 -14.21
C GLU A 40 12.89 1.16 -13.34
N ARG A 41 12.04 0.87 -12.34
CA ARG A 41 12.19 -0.32 -11.48
C ARG A 41 12.16 -1.61 -12.30
N GLN A 42 11.24 -1.73 -13.26
CA GLN A 42 11.11 -2.93 -14.09
C GLN A 42 12.33 -3.15 -14.98
N ASP A 43 12.85 -2.10 -15.60
CA ASP A 43 14.02 -2.19 -16.46
C ASP A 43 15.27 -2.54 -15.65
N LEU A 44 15.40 -1.96 -14.45
CA LEU A 44 16.47 -2.32 -13.53
C LEU A 44 16.39 -3.78 -13.05
N ALA A 45 15.19 -4.27 -12.72
CA ALA A 45 14.98 -5.67 -12.34
C ALA A 45 15.36 -6.62 -13.48
N ARG A 46 14.93 -6.32 -14.72
CA ARG A 46 15.30 -7.11 -15.91
C ARG A 46 16.81 -7.09 -16.14
N ARG A 47 17.45 -5.94 -15.93
CA ARG A 47 18.90 -5.78 -16.06
C ARG A 47 19.65 -6.68 -15.08
N LEU A 48 19.28 -6.66 -13.80
CA LEU A 48 19.88 -7.50 -12.76
C LEU A 48 19.75 -9.00 -13.08
N VAL A 49 18.60 -9.42 -13.64
CA VAL A 49 18.41 -10.82 -14.08
C VAL A 49 19.34 -11.22 -15.22
N ARG A 50 19.62 -10.31 -16.18
CA ARG A 50 20.46 -10.61 -17.35
C ARG A 50 21.96 -10.47 -17.06
N GLU A 51 22.35 -9.44 -16.32
CA GLU A 51 23.73 -9.01 -16.16
C GLU A 51 24.34 -9.45 -14.82
N GLY A 52 23.52 -9.98 -13.91
CA GLY A 52 23.94 -10.44 -12.59
C GLY A 52 23.68 -9.42 -11.47
N LEU A 53 23.86 -9.88 -10.24
CA LEU A 53 23.60 -9.09 -9.03
C LEU A 53 24.73 -8.10 -8.79
N ASP A 54 24.46 -6.82 -9.03
CA ASP A 54 25.34 -5.70 -8.66
C ASP A 54 24.77 -4.95 -7.46
N ALA A 55 25.64 -4.63 -6.49
CA ALA A 55 25.20 -4.04 -5.22
C ALA A 55 24.64 -2.61 -5.35
N VAL A 56 25.10 -1.82 -6.32
CA VAL A 56 24.56 -0.47 -6.57
C VAL A 56 23.18 -0.57 -7.18
N TRP A 57 23.01 -1.45 -8.17
CA TRP A 57 21.72 -1.69 -8.81
C TRP A 57 20.70 -2.33 -7.87
N MET A 58 21.11 -3.23 -6.98
CA MET A 58 20.24 -3.76 -5.94
C MET A 58 19.73 -2.66 -5.00
N ARG A 59 20.62 -1.79 -4.48
CA ARG A 59 20.20 -0.67 -3.62
C ARG A 59 19.26 0.31 -4.34
N ARG A 60 19.49 0.56 -5.63
CA ARG A 60 18.59 1.40 -6.42
C ARG A 60 17.23 0.72 -6.61
N LEU A 61 17.20 -0.58 -6.85
CA LEU A 61 15.96 -1.35 -6.95
C LEU A 61 15.16 -1.31 -5.64
N ASP A 62 15.83 -1.43 -4.50
CA ASP A 62 15.21 -1.32 -3.18
C ASP A 62 14.63 0.07 -2.97
N SER A 63 15.41 1.13 -3.24
CA SER A 63 14.95 2.52 -3.15
C SER A 63 13.73 2.82 -4.05
N LEU A 64 13.70 2.28 -5.27
CA LEU A 64 12.55 2.41 -6.17
C LEU A 64 11.35 1.62 -5.64
N SER A 65 11.57 0.44 -5.06
CA SER A 65 10.51 -0.37 -4.46
C SER A 65 9.90 0.32 -3.25
N ASP A 66 10.72 0.94 -2.41
CA ASP A 66 10.29 1.74 -1.25
C ASP A 66 9.48 2.96 -1.68
N GLN A 67 9.99 3.71 -2.68
CA GLN A 67 9.31 4.90 -3.21
C GLN A 67 7.93 4.56 -3.79
N LEU A 68 7.83 3.42 -4.50
CA LEU A 68 6.58 2.93 -5.06
C LEU A 68 5.67 2.24 -4.03
N MET A 69 6.17 2.01 -2.80
CA MET A 69 5.51 1.16 -1.80
C MET A 69 5.11 -0.19 -2.42
N PHE A 70 5.99 -0.72 -3.28
CA PHE A 70 5.68 -1.77 -4.21
C PHE A 70 5.32 -3.06 -3.47
N GLY A 71 4.11 -3.56 -3.70
CA GLY A 71 3.63 -4.79 -3.06
C GLY A 71 3.35 -4.67 -1.55
N PHE A 72 3.38 -3.44 -0.99
CA PHE A 72 3.22 -3.20 0.45
C PHE A 72 2.03 -3.98 1.06
N TRP A 73 0.82 -3.81 0.52
CA TRP A 73 -0.40 -4.38 1.09
C TRP A 73 -0.43 -5.91 1.11
N LEU A 74 0.29 -6.56 0.21
CA LEU A 74 0.24 -8.02 0.03
C LEU A 74 1.51 -8.71 0.51
N ASN A 75 2.44 -7.97 1.13
CA ASN A 75 3.67 -8.51 1.69
C ASN A 75 3.57 -8.51 3.23
N PRO A 76 3.27 -9.66 3.87
CA PRO A 76 3.21 -9.81 5.32
C PRO A 76 4.38 -9.18 6.10
N ALA A 77 5.61 -9.31 5.58
CA ALA A 77 6.80 -8.82 6.25
C ALA A 77 6.85 -7.28 6.26
N GLU A 78 6.50 -6.65 5.13
CA GLU A 78 6.42 -5.20 4.98
C GLU A 78 5.30 -4.61 5.84
N VAL A 79 4.12 -5.24 5.83
CA VAL A 79 3.00 -4.82 6.66
C VAL A 79 3.36 -4.93 8.15
N ALA A 80 4.00 -6.04 8.56
CA ALA A 80 4.45 -6.21 9.95
C ALA A 80 5.52 -5.18 10.36
N ALA A 81 6.47 -4.88 9.46
CA ALA A 81 7.48 -3.85 9.70
C ALA A 81 6.84 -2.48 9.86
N PHE A 82 5.91 -2.12 8.98
CA PHE A 82 5.14 -0.88 9.05
C PHE A 82 4.32 -0.79 10.35
N LEU A 83 3.55 -1.81 10.73
CA LEU A 83 2.74 -1.79 11.95
C LEU A 83 3.59 -1.63 13.21
N ARG A 84 4.72 -2.36 13.30
CA ARG A 84 5.67 -2.20 14.42
C ARG A 84 6.25 -0.80 14.49
N ALA A 85 6.57 -0.20 13.35
CA ALA A 85 7.05 1.18 13.30
C ALA A 85 5.94 2.16 13.69
N ALA A 86 4.73 2.02 13.15
CA ALA A 86 3.59 2.86 13.47
C ALA A 86 3.25 2.86 14.97
N ILE A 87 3.28 1.69 15.63
CA ILE A 87 3.09 1.57 17.08
C ILE A 87 4.13 2.40 17.85
N ARG A 88 5.40 2.38 17.42
CA ARG A 88 6.47 3.17 18.05
C ARG A 88 6.29 4.68 17.87
N GLU A 89 5.59 5.11 16.82
CA GLU A 89 5.27 6.51 16.54
C GLU A 89 3.94 6.97 17.19
N GLY A 90 3.31 6.12 18.02
CA GLY A 90 2.07 6.46 18.73
C GLY A 90 0.79 5.87 18.13
N SER A 91 0.91 5.03 17.10
CA SER A 91 -0.21 4.41 16.36
C SER A 91 -1.09 5.44 15.64
N HIS A 92 -2.13 4.96 14.93
CA HIS A 92 -3.12 5.80 14.28
C HIS A 92 -4.47 5.06 14.19
N PRO A 93 -5.63 5.71 14.43
CA PRO A 93 -6.94 5.03 14.41
C PRO A 93 -7.24 4.30 13.09
N ALA A 94 -6.78 4.84 11.95
CA ALA A 94 -6.92 4.19 10.65
C ALA A 94 -6.32 2.77 10.58
N LEU A 95 -5.47 2.35 11.52
CA LEU A 95 -4.91 0.99 11.53
C LEU A 95 -5.90 -0.08 12.02
N GLY A 96 -7.02 0.32 12.63
CA GLY A 96 -8.01 -0.63 13.16
C GLY A 96 -9.47 -0.19 13.03
N GLU A 97 -9.74 1.10 12.83
CA GLU A 97 -11.09 1.65 12.75
C GLU A 97 -11.50 1.94 11.29
N PRO A 98 -12.55 1.29 10.75
CA PRO A 98 -13.00 1.50 9.37
C PRO A 98 -13.35 2.97 9.07
N ALA A 99 -13.98 3.68 10.00
CA ALA A 99 -14.35 5.09 9.81
C ALA A 99 -13.11 5.99 9.70
N ALA A 100 -12.09 5.75 10.53
CA ALA A 100 -10.83 6.48 10.45
C ALA A 100 -10.03 6.12 9.19
N PHE A 101 -10.09 4.87 8.73
CA PHE A 101 -9.50 4.48 7.44
C PHE A 101 -10.22 5.18 6.27
N ALA A 102 -11.56 5.24 6.29
CA ALA A 102 -12.35 5.95 5.28
C ALA A 102 -12.04 7.45 5.21
N ALA A 103 -11.50 8.05 6.29
CA ALA A 103 -11.04 9.44 6.30
C ALA A 103 -9.79 9.67 5.43
N LEU A 104 -9.06 8.62 5.05
CA LEU A 104 -7.94 8.68 4.09
C LEU A 104 -8.41 8.88 2.65
N LEU A 105 -9.69 8.64 2.37
CA LEU A 105 -10.31 8.91 1.07
C LEU A 105 -10.67 10.39 0.96
N THR A 106 -10.62 10.94 -0.24
CA THR A 106 -11.13 12.30 -0.47
C THR A 106 -12.67 12.30 -0.44
N PRO A 107 -13.32 13.47 -0.25
CA PRO A 107 -14.77 13.56 -0.42
C PRO A 107 -15.26 13.07 -1.79
N GLY A 108 -14.52 13.33 -2.87
CA GLY A 108 -14.86 12.91 -4.24
C GLY A 108 -14.79 11.40 -4.43
N GLU A 109 -13.73 10.77 -3.91
CA GLU A 109 -13.56 9.31 -3.92
C GLU A 109 -14.69 8.62 -3.14
N ARG A 110 -15.04 9.14 -1.94
CA ARG A 110 -16.15 8.62 -1.14
C ARG A 110 -17.49 8.73 -1.85
N ALA A 111 -17.79 9.89 -2.45
CA ALA A 111 -19.04 10.10 -3.18
C ALA A 111 -19.20 9.11 -4.34
N ARG A 112 -18.11 8.82 -5.06
CA ARG A 112 -18.11 7.88 -6.19
C ARG A 112 -18.23 6.43 -5.77
N LEU A 113 -17.55 6.07 -4.69
CA LEU A 113 -17.64 4.73 -4.12
C LEU A 113 -19.02 4.43 -3.53
N GLY A 114 -19.70 5.46 -3.01
CA GLY A 114 -20.85 5.27 -2.14
C GLY A 114 -20.48 4.52 -0.85
N GLU A 115 -21.46 4.32 0.02
CA GLU A 115 -21.22 3.65 1.32
C GLU A 115 -20.69 2.22 1.16
N ALA A 116 -21.25 1.45 0.23
CA ALA A 116 -20.84 0.08 -0.03
C ALA A 116 -19.40 -0.01 -0.56
N GLY A 117 -19.01 0.88 -1.48
CA GLY A 117 -17.65 0.91 -2.02
C GLY A 117 -16.64 1.33 -0.96
N VAL A 118 -16.96 2.31 -0.11
CA VAL A 118 -16.09 2.72 1.01
C VAL A 118 -15.92 1.56 2.00
N ALA A 119 -16.99 0.86 2.35
CA ALA A 119 -16.92 -0.31 3.21
C ALA A 119 -16.03 -1.41 2.61
N GLN A 120 -16.12 -1.65 1.30
CA GLN A 120 -15.27 -2.62 0.61
C GLN A 120 -13.79 -2.22 0.61
N VAL A 121 -13.48 -0.94 0.37
CA VAL A 121 -12.11 -0.41 0.44
C VAL A 121 -11.53 -0.61 1.84
N CYS A 122 -12.29 -0.24 2.88
CA CYS A 122 -11.82 -0.39 4.26
C CYS A 122 -11.63 -1.86 4.63
N ALA A 123 -12.61 -2.72 4.32
CA ALA A 123 -12.53 -4.15 4.59
C ALA A 123 -11.31 -4.80 3.93
N HIS A 124 -11.04 -4.46 2.67
CA HIS A 124 -9.88 -4.97 1.93
C HIS A 124 -8.55 -4.61 2.62
N HIS A 125 -8.33 -3.32 2.89
CA HIS A 125 -7.04 -2.85 3.39
C HIS A 125 -6.82 -3.17 4.87
N LEU A 126 -7.88 -3.20 5.69
CA LEU A 126 -7.78 -3.68 7.06
C LEU A 126 -7.50 -5.19 7.11
N ALA A 127 -8.04 -5.98 6.18
CA ALA A 127 -7.66 -7.40 6.06
C ALA A 127 -6.18 -7.58 5.70
N CYS A 128 -5.60 -6.68 4.89
CA CYS A 128 -4.16 -6.68 4.62
C CYS A 128 -3.32 -6.50 5.90
N PHE A 129 -3.78 -5.73 6.91
CA PHE A 129 -3.07 -5.66 8.20
C PHE A 129 -3.08 -6.97 8.96
N ALA A 130 -4.14 -7.76 8.84
CA ALA A 130 -4.19 -9.10 9.44
C ALA A 130 -3.18 -10.07 8.81
N LEU A 131 -2.68 -9.80 7.59
CA LEU A 131 -1.58 -10.56 6.97
C LEU A 131 -0.26 -10.42 7.74
N ALA A 132 -0.11 -9.45 8.64
CA ALA A 132 1.10 -9.26 9.46
C ALA A 132 1.13 -10.11 10.74
N ALA A 133 0.09 -10.90 11.01
CA ALA A 133 0.01 -11.79 12.18
C ALA A 133 0.58 -13.24 12.04
N PRO A 134 1.29 -13.67 10.97
CA PRO A 134 1.45 -15.10 10.66
C PRO A 134 2.41 -15.85 11.59
N MET A 135 3.15 -15.18 12.47
CA MET A 135 4.02 -15.87 13.42
C MET A 135 3.27 -16.50 14.60
N LEU A 136 1.96 -16.26 14.75
CA LEU A 136 1.18 -16.73 15.91
C LEU A 136 -0.03 -17.61 15.54
N ASP A 137 -0.61 -17.46 14.34
CA ASP A 137 -1.84 -18.16 13.93
C ASP A 137 -1.92 -18.37 12.39
N PRO A 138 -1.62 -19.59 11.89
CA PRO A 138 -1.77 -19.95 10.47
C PRO A 138 -3.20 -19.86 9.93
N ASP A 139 -4.22 -20.14 10.75
CA ASP A 139 -5.62 -20.10 10.34
C ASP A 139 -6.11 -18.65 10.19
N GLY A 140 -5.61 -17.77 11.08
CA GLY A 140 -5.76 -16.32 10.98
C GLY A 140 -5.19 -15.75 9.67
N LEU A 141 -4.01 -16.25 9.24
CA LEU A 141 -3.40 -15.85 7.96
C LEU A 141 -4.27 -16.29 6.76
N ASN A 142 -4.74 -17.54 6.75
CA ASN A 142 -5.58 -18.04 5.67
C ASN A 142 -6.91 -17.27 5.57
N THR A 143 -7.52 -16.97 6.71
CA THR A 143 -8.75 -16.16 6.79
C THR A 143 -8.51 -14.74 6.27
N ALA A 144 -7.37 -14.13 6.60
CA ALA A 144 -7.01 -12.80 6.10
C ALA A 144 -6.83 -12.81 4.58
N TRP A 145 -6.13 -13.82 4.03
CA TRP A 145 -5.98 -13.99 2.59
C TRP A 145 -7.32 -14.15 1.87
N GLN A 146 -8.20 -15.01 2.36
CA GLN A 146 -9.55 -15.19 1.79
C GLN A 146 -10.34 -13.88 1.74
N ARG A 147 -10.23 -13.04 2.78
CA ARG A 147 -10.89 -11.73 2.82
C ARG A 147 -10.29 -10.75 1.82
N VAL A 148 -8.96 -10.72 1.68
CA VAL A 148 -8.28 -9.90 0.67
C VAL A 148 -8.68 -10.33 -0.74
N GLU A 149 -8.76 -11.63 -1.01
CA GLU A 149 -9.16 -12.16 -2.33
C GLU A 149 -10.64 -11.91 -2.65
N ALA A 150 -11.52 -12.06 -1.65
CA ALA A 150 -12.96 -11.82 -1.79
C ALA A 150 -13.30 -10.34 -1.98
N THR A 151 -12.39 -9.43 -1.63
CA THR A 151 -12.58 -7.99 -1.77
C THR A 151 -11.72 -7.44 -2.89
N ARG A 152 -12.35 -6.91 -3.93
CA ARG A 152 -11.66 -6.14 -4.98
C ARG A 152 -12.24 -4.75 -5.03
N PRO A 153 -11.60 -3.77 -4.38
CA PRO A 153 -12.05 -2.39 -4.45
C PRO A 153 -12.15 -1.92 -5.91
N PRO A 154 -13.23 -1.23 -6.31
CA PRO A 154 -13.29 -0.61 -7.62
C PRO A 154 -12.22 0.49 -7.74
N LEU A 155 -12.00 1.00 -8.96
CA LEU A 155 -11.18 2.19 -9.14
C LEU A 155 -11.93 3.41 -8.61
N PHE A 156 -11.30 4.16 -7.71
CA PHE A 156 -11.96 5.29 -7.04
C PHE A 156 -11.18 6.59 -7.07
N LEU A 157 -9.87 6.55 -7.30
CA LEU A 157 -9.01 7.74 -7.23
C LEU A 157 -9.52 8.88 -8.13
N ASP A 158 -9.47 10.10 -7.59
CA ASP A 158 -9.91 11.32 -8.31
C ASP A 158 -9.13 11.56 -9.60
N GLU A 159 -7.85 11.19 -9.65
CA GLU A 159 -7.00 11.33 -10.84
C GLU A 159 -7.43 10.42 -12.00
N LEU A 160 -8.23 9.38 -11.75
CA LEU A 160 -8.68 8.42 -12.78
C LEU A 160 -9.99 8.82 -13.48
N SER A 161 -10.50 10.02 -13.18
CA SER A 161 -11.82 10.50 -13.60
C SER A 161 -11.79 11.61 -14.64
N GLY A 162 -10.60 11.87 -15.19
CA GLY A 162 -10.40 12.82 -16.29
C GLY A 162 -10.95 12.30 -17.61
#